data_AF-U6SSC0-F1
#
_entry.id   AF-U6SSC0-F1
#
_cell.length_a   1.000
_cell.length_b   1.000
_cell.length_c   1.000
_cell.angle_alpha   90.00
_cell.angle_beta   90.00
_cell.angle_gamma   90.00
#
_symmetry.space_group_name_H-M   'P 1'
#
loop_
_entity.id
_entity.type
_entity.pdbx_description
1 polymer ?
#
loop_
_entity_poly.entity_id
_entity_poly.type
_entity_poly.pdbx_seq_one_letter_code
_entity_poly.pdbx_strand_id
1 'polypeptide(L)' 'MLSIKIELKRRQMFKLAKKYGFTSPQTVKCSQELDDLLNQVQFKQNAETDMKGV' A
#
# COMPACT_ATOMS: atom_id res chain seq x y z
N MET A 1 -11.48 -4.77 5.98
CA MET A 1 -10.22 -5.22 6.62
C MET A 1 -8.96 -4.78 5.87
N LEU A 2 -8.90 -4.90 4.53
CA LEU A 2 -7.71 -4.56 3.74
C LEU A 2 -7.28 -3.08 3.90
N SER A 3 -8.25 -2.17 4.00
CA SER A 3 -8.02 -0.73 4.22
C SER A 3 -7.32 -0.41 5.54
N ILE A 4 -7.53 -1.21 6.60
CA ILE A 4 -6.85 -1.00 7.90
C ILE A 4 -5.36 -1.32 7.77
N LYS A 5 -5.00 -2.39 7.05
CA LYS A 5 -3.59 -2.77 6.83
C LYS A 5 -2.84 -1.70 6.05
N ILE A 6 -3.48 -1.13 5.03
CA ILE A 6 -2.93 -0.01 4.24
C ILE A 6 -2.68 1.21 5.12
N GLU A 7 -3.66 1.61 5.94
CA GLU A 7 -3.51 2.77 6.82
C GLU A 7 -2.42 2.57 7.89
N LEU A 8 -2.32 1.36 8.45
CA LEU A 8 -1.23 1.04 9.39
C LEU A 8 0.14 1.13 8.71
N LYS A 9 0.26 0.59 7.49
CA LYS A 9 1.51 0.60 6.72
C LYS A 9 1.90 2.01 6.28
N ARG A 10 0.93 2.82 5.86
CA ARG A 10 1.11 4.25 5.55
C ARG A 10 1.65 5.02 6.76
N ARG A 11 1.07 4.82 7.95
CA ARG A 11 1.58 5.44 9.19
C ARG A 11 2.99 4.98 9.52
N GLN A 12 3.32 3.71 9.29
CA GLN A 12 4.68 3.19 9.49
C GLN A 12 5.68 3.87 8.55
N MET A 13 5.35 4.00 7.26
CA MET A 13 6.18 4.69 6.28
C MET A 13 6.47 6.14 6.70
N PHE A 14 5.45 6.89 7.14
CA PHE A 14 5.64 8.26 7.63
C PHE A 14 6.52 8.33 8.89
N LYS A 15 6.41 7.37 9.82
CA LYS A 15 7.30 7.28 10.98
C LYS A 15 8.75 7.05 10.57
N LEU A 16 8.99 6.17 9.60
CA LEU A 16 10.33 5.92 9.05
C LEU A 16 10.86 7.14 8.30
N ALA A 17 10.03 7.80 7.51
CA ALA A 17 10.39 9.04 6.81
C ALA A 17 10.79 10.15 7.77
N LYS A 18 10.04 10.33 8.87
CA LYS A 18 10.37 11.31 9.91
C LYS A 18 11.68 10.98 10.64
N LYS A 19 12.03 9.71 10.77
CA LYS A 19 13.23 9.26 11.50
C LYS A 19 14.48 9.19 10.64
N TYR A 20 14.35 8.73 9.40
CA TYR A 20 15.47 8.37 8.52
C TYR A 20 15.47 9.13 7.19
N GLY A 21 14.40 9.87 6.87
CA GLY A 21 14.20 10.51 5.57
C GLY A 21 13.42 9.62 4.59
N PHE A 22 12.80 10.26 3.59
CA PHE A 22 11.99 9.58 2.57
C PHE A 22 12.81 8.69 1.64
N THR A 23 14.07 9.04 1.39
CA THR A 23 14.99 8.30 0.52
C THR A 23 15.79 7.23 1.26
N SER A 24 15.59 7.06 2.56
CA SER A 24 16.30 6.01 3.30
C SER A 24 15.86 4.62 2.84
N PRO A 25 16.78 3.62 2.83
CA PRO A 25 16.43 2.26 2.44
C PRO A 25 15.24 1.69 3.22
N GLN A 26 15.09 2.03 4.50
CA GLN A 26 13.96 1.58 5.31
C GLN A 26 12.63 2.20 4.87
N THR A 27 12.60 3.50 4.58
CA THR A 27 11.38 4.17 4.11
C THR A 27 11.01 3.71 2.71
N VAL A 28 11.98 3.57 1.81
CA VAL A 28 11.76 3.07 0.44
C VAL A 28 11.20 1.65 0.47
N LYS A 29 11.80 0.75 1.26
CA LYS A 29 11.26 -0.62 1.42
C LYS A 29 9.83 -0.59 1.97
N CYS A 30 9.55 0.25 2.96
CA CYS A 30 8.21 0.38 3.52
C CYS A 30 7.19 0.92 2.50
N SER A 31 7.61 1.81 1.59
CA SER A 31 6.76 2.31 0.50
C SER A 31 6.42 1.23 -0.53
N GLN A 32 7.39 0.37 -0.91
CA GLN A 32 7.15 -0.75 -1.81
C GLN A 32 6.15 -1.76 -1.22
N GLU A 33 6.30 -2.08 0.07
CA GLU A 33 5.37 -2.97 0.77
C GLU A 33 3.96 -2.34 0.92
N LEU A 34 3.86 -1.02 0.96
CA LEU A 34 2.57 -0.31 0.94
C LEU A 34 1.93 -0.37 -0.45
N ASP A 35 2.71 -0.16 -1.50
CA ASP A 35 2.26 -0.26 -2.89
C ASP A 35 1.75 -1.66 -3.22
N ASP A 36 2.42 -2.72 -2.75
CA ASP A 36 1.95 -4.10 -2.90
C ASP A 36 0.57 -4.31 -2.26
N LEU A 37 0.32 -3.69 -1.11
CA LEU A 37 -0.99 -3.76 -0.45
C LEU A 37 -2.06 -2.98 -1.22
N LEU A 38 -1.70 -1.84 -1.80
CA LEU A 38 -2.60 -1.04 -2.64
C LEU A 38 -2.95 -1.79 -3.94
N ASN A 39 -1.95 -2.38 -4.59
CA ASN A 39 -2.13 -3.19 -5.79
C ASN A 39 -3.07 -4.37 -5.53
N GLN A 40 -2.95 -5.05 -4.37
CA GLN A 40 -3.88 -6.12 -3.98
C GLN A 40 -5.34 -5.64 -3.81
N VAL A 41 -5.58 -4.39 -3.42
CA VAL A 41 -6.94 -3.82 -3.41
C VAL A 41 -7.40 -3.56 -4.84
N GLN A 42 -6.55 -2.94 -5.66
CA GLN A 42 -6.89 -2.58 -7.04
C GLN A 42 -7.24 -3.81 -7.87
N PHE A 43 -6.48 -4.90 -7.75
CA PHE A 43 -6.79 -6.16 -8.44
C PHE A 43 -8.12 -6.78 -7.97
N LYS A 44 -8.49 -6.62 -6.70
CA LYS A 44 -9.80 -7.06 -6.21
C LYS A 44 -10.95 -6.24 -6.78
N GLN A 45 -10.77 -4.93 -6.94
CA GLN A 45 -11.79 -4.06 -7.55
C GLN A 45 -11.92 -4.28 -9.07
N ASN A 46 -10.81 -4.59 -9.74
CA ASN A 46 -10.82 -4.87 -11.18
C ASN A 46 -11.49 -6.21 -11.50
N ALA A 47 -11.29 -7.25 -10.68
CA ALA A 47 -11.93 -8.56 -10.86
C ALA A 47 -13.47 -8.53 -10.70
N GLU A 48 -14.02 -7.57 -9.95
CA GLU A 48 -15.47 -7.38 -9.80
C GLU A 48 -16.11 -6.63 -10.98
N THR A 49 -15.29 -5.96 -11.81
CA THR A 49 -15.75 -5.18 -12.96
C THR A 49 -15.86 -6.05 -14.23
N ASP A 50 -15.06 -7.12 -14.32
CA ASP A 50 -15.09 -8.06 -15.46
C ASP A 50 -16.29 -9.04 -15.45
N MET A 51 -17.06 -9.14 -14.36
CA MET A 51 -18.27 -9.98 -14.31
C MET A 51 -19.58 -9.23 -14.64
N LYS A 52 -19.54 -7.93 -14.91
CA LYS A 52 -20.71 -7.13 -15.34
C LYS A 52 -20.71 -6.79 -16.83
N GLY A 53 -19.82 -7.42 -17.61
CA GLY A 53 -19.55 -7.10 -19.01
C GLY A 53 -19.60 -8.28 -19.99
N VAL A 54 -20.46 -9.28 -19.76
CA VAL A 54 -20.87 -10.26 -20.79
C VAL A 54 -22.39 -10.38 -20.78
#